data_AF-A0A3C2B636-F1
#
_entry.id   AF-A0A3C2B636-F1
#
_cell.length_a   1.000
_cell.length_b   1.000
_cell.length_c   1.000
_cell.angle_alpha   90.00
_cell.angle_beta   90.00
_cell.angle_gamma   90.00
#
_symmetry.space_group_name_H-M   'P 1'
#
loop_
_entity.id
_entity.type
_entity.pdbx_description
1 polymer ?
#
loop_
_entity_poly.entity_id
_entity_poly.type
_entity_poly.pdbx_seq_one_letter_code
_entity_poly.pdbx_strand_id
1 'polypeptide(L)'
;VNGDDPEACVRVAELAFEYRQRFHKDVVIDMVCYRRHGHNEGDDPSYTQPLMYKAIAERRSVRKLYVEALVKRGDITVEEAEGALADFQAKLQSALDDTRSKAPEPVKVAKPPKPAGVRPRVATGVAREVLDGIFDHLSAYPADFTVHPKLARQFEGRAKMYHEQGEVEWATAELLAYGSLVVEGTPVRLAGEDSRRGTFSQRHAALTDYENEHVWIPLNTLPSKQANFWVYDSLLSEYAALGFEYGYSHENAQALVLWEAQFGDFVNG
;
A
#
# COMPACT_ATOMS: atom_id res chain seq x y z
N VAL A 1 18.49 -2.20 20.72
CA VAL A 1 19.88 -2.67 20.54
C VAL A 1 20.83 -1.48 20.52
N ASN A 2 22.01 -1.59 21.14
CA ASN A 2 22.99 -0.51 21.17
C ASN A 2 23.71 -0.43 19.81
N GLY A 3 23.63 0.72 19.14
CA GLY A 3 24.26 0.96 17.83
C GLY A 3 25.80 0.90 17.83
N ASP A 4 26.43 0.97 19.01
CA ASP A 4 27.88 0.79 19.15
C ASP A 4 28.33 -0.69 19.14
N ASP A 5 27.39 -1.63 19.10
CA ASP A 5 27.64 -3.08 18.95
C ASP A 5 27.06 -3.60 17.62
N PRO A 6 27.84 -3.55 16.52
CA PRO A 6 27.36 -3.98 15.21
C PRO A 6 26.94 -5.45 15.16
N GLU A 7 27.57 -6.34 15.92
CA GLU A 7 27.22 -7.76 15.94
C GLU A 7 25.88 -8.00 16.64
N ALA A 8 25.60 -7.28 17.72
CA ALA A 8 24.28 -7.32 18.35
C ALA A 8 23.20 -6.76 17.42
N CYS A 9 23.50 -5.67 16.69
CA CYS A 9 22.58 -5.12 15.69
C CYS A 9 22.20 -6.13 14.61
N VAL A 10 23.18 -6.85 14.06
CA VAL A 10 22.93 -7.91 13.06
C VAL A 10 22.06 -9.02 13.65
N ARG A 11 22.40 -9.54 14.84
CA ARG A 11 21.62 -10.60 15.50
C ARG A 11 20.16 -10.19 15.75
N VAL A 12 19.93 -8.94 16.19
CA VAL A 12 18.58 -8.42 16.43
C VAL A 12 17.82 -8.25 15.11
N ALA A 13 18.50 -7.87 14.02
CA ALA A 13 17.90 -7.80 12.69
C ALA A 13 17.48 -9.18 12.17
N GLU A 14 18.32 -10.20 12.33
CA GLU A 14 18.00 -11.59 11.99
C GLU A 14 16.79 -12.09 12.79
N LEU A 15 16.78 -11.87 14.11
CA LEU A 15 15.66 -12.24 14.97
C LEU A 15 14.36 -11.53 14.58
N ALA A 16 14.42 -10.24 14.27
CA ALA A 16 13.25 -9.49 13.83
C ALA A 16 12.71 -10.04 12.50
N PHE A 17 13.60 -10.37 11.55
CA PHE A 17 13.22 -10.99 10.29
C PHE A 17 12.55 -12.35 10.51
N GLU A 18 13.14 -13.22 11.32
CA GLU A 18 12.57 -14.52 11.69
C GLU A 18 11.20 -14.38 12.35
N TYR A 19 11.05 -13.43 13.29
CA TYR A 19 9.76 -13.12 13.91
C TYR A 19 8.71 -12.75 12.86
N ARG A 20 9.05 -11.81 11.95
CA ARG A 20 8.13 -11.38 10.88
C ARG A 20 7.76 -12.55 9.97
N GLN A 21 8.71 -13.42 9.59
CA GLN A 21 8.44 -14.58 8.75
C GLN A 21 7.59 -15.63 9.47
N ARG A 22 7.82 -15.86 10.77
CA ARG A 22 7.13 -16.88 11.54
C ARG A 22 5.71 -16.48 11.93
N PHE A 23 5.50 -15.22 12.28
CA PHE A 23 4.25 -14.75 12.89
C PHE A 23 3.45 -13.80 11.99
N HIS A 24 4.03 -13.30 10.89
CA HIS A 24 3.39 -12.35 9.98
C HIS A 24 2.82 -11.12 10.70
N LYS A 25 3.59 -10.60 11.66
CA LYS A 25 3.29 -9.40 12.43
C LYS A 25 4.44 -8.42 12.37
N ASP A 26 4.12 -7.15 12.58
CA ASP A 26 5.09 -6.07 12.67
C ASP A 26 6.05 -6.27 13.84
N VAL A 27 7.28 -5.81 13.65
CA VAL A 27 8.36 -5.87 14.63
C VAL A 27 9.20 -4.60 14.50
N VAL A 28 9.62 -4.05 15.63
CA VAL A 28 10.39 -2.80 15.69
C VAL A 28 11.77 -3.08 16.26
N ILE A 29 12.81 -2.59 15.59
CA ILE A 29 14.17 -2.56 16.12
C ILE A 29 14.45 -1.13 16.60
N ASP A 30 14.45 -0.93 17.91
CA ASP A 30 14.95 0.31 18.51
C ASP A 30 16.49 0.27 18.52
N MET A 31 17.12 0.87 17.51
CA MET A 31 18.58 0.99 17.42
C MET A 31 19.02 2.31 18.06
N VAL A 32 19.50 2.21 19.29
CA VAL A 32 19.93 3.37 20.08
C VAL A 32 21.30 3.81 19.60
N CYS A 33 21.37 4.98 18.96
CA CYS A 33 22.60 5.56 18.42
C CYS A 33 22.73 7.05 18.78
N TYR A 34 23.66 7.75 18.13
CA TYR A 34 23.86 9.19 18.29
C TYR A 34 24.01 9.88 16.93
N ARG A 35 23.70 11.17 16.86
CA ARG A 35 23.93 12.00 15.68
C ARG A 35 25.25 12.74 15.85
N ARG A 36 26.21 12.53 14.95
CA ARG A 36 27.57 13.09 15.09
C ARG A 36 27.61 14.61 14.90
N HIS A 37 26.78 15.13 14.00
CA HIS A 37 26.66 16.55 13.66
C HIS A 37 25.28 17.10 14.06
N GLY A 38 25.01 18.38 13.75
CA GLY A 38 23.70 19.02 13.92
C GLY A 38 22.59 18.34 13.12
N HIS A 39 21.39 18.94 13.10
CA HIS A 39 20.28 18.38 12.32
C HIS A 39 20.62 18.28 10.83
N ASN A 40 21.43 19.23 10.37
CA ASN A 40 22.22 19.18 9.16
C ASN A 40 23.68 19.53 9.50
N GLU A 41 24.60 19.36 8.56
CA GLU A 41 26.04 19.52 8.79
C GLU A 41 26.48 20.97 9.04
N GLY A 42 25.67 21.96 8.67
CA GLY A 42 25.94 23.38 8.90
C GLY A 42 25.35 23.93 10.20
N ASP A 43 24.59 23.12 10.93
CA ASP A 43 23.93 23.48 12.18
C ASP A 43 24.83 23.20 13.39
N ASP A 44 24.81 24.10 14.39
CA ASP A 44 25.56 23.94 15.64
C ASP A 44 24.61 23.45 16.75
N PRO A 45 24.63 22.14 17.06
CA PRO A 45 23.71 21.57 18.03
C PRO A 45 24.08 21.89 19.48
N SER A 46 25.26 22.46 19.73
CA SER A 46 25.67 22.81 21.09
C SER A 46 24.79 23.91 21.70
N TYR A 47 24.08 24.69 20.89
CA TYR A 47 23.15 25.72 21.34
C TYR A 47 21.99 25.15 22.18
N THR A 48 21.60 23.89 21.93
CA THR A 48 20.45 23.27 22.59
C THR A 48 20.76 21.91 23.23
N GLN A 49 21.86 21.23 22.85
CA GLN A 49 22.30 19.97 23.45
C GLN A 49 23.80 19.95 23.87
N PRO A 50 24.32 20.93 24.62
CA PRO A 50 25.77 21.09 24.84
C PRO A 50 26.42 19.91 25.56
N LEU A 51 25.79 19.35 26.59
CA LEU A 51 26.35 18.21 27.35
C LEU A 51 26.37 16.92 26.52
N MET A 52 25.33 16.69 25.71
CA MET A 52 25.26 15.53 24.83
C MET A 52 26.37 15.59 23.76
N TYR A 53 26.55 16.75 23.12
CA TYR A 53 27.58 16.90 22.09
C TYR A 53 29.00 16.92 22.66
N LYS A 54 29.18 17.37 23.92
CA LYS A 54 30.44 17.16 24.64
C LYS A 54 30.75 15.66 24.78
N ALA A 55 29.80 14.85 25.24
CA ALA A 55 29.98 13.41 25.36
C ALA A 55 30.21 12.72 24.01
N ILE A 56 29.50 13.14 22.95
CA ILE A 56 29.69 12.62 21.58
C ILE A 56 31.08 12.98 21.05
N ALA A 57 31.58 14.20 21.30
CA ALA A 57 32.89 14.65 20.84
C ALA A 57 34.03 13.82 21.47
N GLU A 58 33.89 13.45 22.74
CA GLU A 58 34.84 12.59 23.48
C GLU A 58 34.76 11.11 23.05
N ARG A 59 33.71 10.70 22.34
CA ARG A 59 33.50 9.32 21.91
C ARG A 59 34.18 9.03 20.56
N ARG A 60 34.89 7.90 20.51
CA ARG A 60 35.38 7.30 19.25
C ARG A 60 34.20 6.80 18.42
N SER A 61 34.33 6.85 17.09
CA SER A 61 33.26 6.39 16.19
C SER A 61 33.02 4.88 16.33
N VAL A 62 31.80 4.45 16.01
CA VAL A 62 31.41 3.02 15.97
C VAL A 62 32.41 2.19 15.15
N ARG A 63 32.78 2.67 13.96
CA ARG A 63 33.79 2.01 13.10
C ARG A 63 35.10 1.79 13.85
N LYS A 64 35.61 2.82 14.53
CA LYS A 64 36.89 2.73 15.23
C LYS A 64 36.81 1.74 16.39
N LEU A 65 35.74 1.80 17.18
CA LEU A 65 35.51 0.87 18.28
C LEU A 65 35.44 -0.58 17.80
N TYR A 66 34.73 -0.84 16.71
CA TYR A 66 34.56 -2.19 16.18
C TYR A 66 35.83 -2.74 15.52
N VAL A 67 36.56 -1.91 14.76
CA VAL A 67 37.87 -2.29 14.20
C VAL A 67 38.85 -2.64 15.31
N GLU A 68 38.96 -1.82 16.36
CA GLU A 68 39.83 -2.12 17.51
C GLU A 68 39.44 -3.45 18.18
N ALA A 69 38.15 -3.74 18.29
CA ALA A 69 37.67 -5.01 18.84
C ALA A 69 38.08 -6.20 17.95
N LEU A 70 37.85 -6.12 16.63
CA LEU A 70 38.21 -7.17 15.67
C LEU A 70 39.72 -7.45 15.66
N VAL A 71 40.55 -6.40 15.63
CA VAL A 71 42.01 -6.53 15.70
C VAL A 71 42.45 -7.16 17.01
N LYS A 72 41.85 -6.75 18.13
CA LYS A 72 42.17 -7.33 19.45
C LYS A 72 41.78 -8.82 19.54
N ARG A 73 40.72 -9.24 18.86
CA ARG A 73 40.31 -10.66 18.77
C ARG A 73 41.16 -11.46 17.77
N GLY A 74 41.88 -10.77 16.88
CA GLY A 74 42.66 -11.39 15.81
C GLY A 74 41.82 -11.80 14.60
N ASP A 75 40.59 -11.27 14.49
CA ASP A 75 39.69 -11.57 13.35
C ASP A 75 40.16 -10.88 12.07
N ILE A 76 40.81 -9.72 12.22
CA ILE A 76 41.46 -8.95 11.14
C ILE A 76 42.77 -8.34 11.66
N THR A 77 43.63 -7.96 10.74
CA THR A 77 44.85 -7.17 10.97
C THR A 77 44.57 -5.67 10.85
N VAL A 78 45.51 -4.84 11.32
CA VAL A 78 45.41 -3.38 11.15
C VAL A 78 45.51 -3.01 9.67
N GLU A 79 46.40 -3.70 8.95
CA GLU A 79 46.66 -3.54 7.53
C GLU A 79 45.41 -3.82 6.69
N GLU A 80 44.64 -4.87 7.03
CA GLU A 80 43.35 -5.17 6.39
C GLU A 80 42.32 -4.07 6.66
N ALA A 81 42.26 -3.54 7.89
CA ALA A 81 41.31 -2.47 8.24
C ALA A 81 41.62 -1.12 7.57
N GLU A 82 42.90 -0.81 7.37
CA GLU A 82 43.38 0.36 6.62
C GLU A 82 43.17 0.17 5.12
N GLY A 83 43.50 -1.01 4.58
CA GLY A 83 43.24 -1.38 3.19
C GLY A 83 41.76 -1.22 2.83
N ALA A 84 40.85 -1.72 3.68
CA ALA A 84 39.41 -1.56 3.47
C ALA A 84 38.95 -0.09 3.44
N LEU A 85 39.59 0.80 4.21
CA LEU A 85 39.30 2.23 4.18
C LEU A 85 39.79 2.88 2.89
N ALA A 86 41.02 2.58 2.49
CA ALA A 86 41.63 3.09 1.27
C ALA A 86 40.82 2.65 0.04
N ASP A 87 40.41 1.38 -0.01
CA ASP A 87 39.57 0.83 -1.06
C ASP A 87 38.23 1.56 -1.16
N PHE A 88 37.59 1.88 -0.02
CA PHE A 88 36.34 2.63 0.00
C PHE A 88 36.53 4.07 -0.50
N GLN A 89 37.60 4.75 -0.08
CA GLN A 89 37.93 6.09 -0.56
C GLN A 89 38.22 6.11 -2.06
N ALA A 90 38.97 5.12 -2.56
CA ALA A 90 39.27 4.97 -3.98
C ALA A 90 38.00 4.77 -4.81
N LYS A 91 37.04 3.98 -4.31
CA LYS A 91 35.72 3.80 -4.95
C LYS A 91 34.94 5.11 -5.01
N LEU A 92 34.90 5.89 -3.92
CA LEU A 92 34.24 7.20 -3.91
C LEU A 92 34.89 8.19 -4.88
N GLN A 93 36.23 8.21 -4.93
CA GLN A 93 36.98 9.07 -5.84
C GLN A 93 36.72 8.69 -7.30
N SER A 94 36.75 7.39 -7.62
CA SER A 94 36.40 6.89 -8.96
C SER A 94 34.99 7.31 -9.37
N ALA A 95 34.00 7.15 -8.49
CA ALA A 95 32.62 7.55 -8.77
C ALA A 95 32.48 9.07 -8.99
N LEU A 96 33.24 9.88 -8.24
CA LEU A 96 33.30 11.33 -8.43
C LEU A 96 33.92 11.70 -9.78
N ASP A 97 35.02 11.06 -10.17
CA ASP A 97 35.71 11.32 -11.43
C ASP A 97 34.88 10.85 -12.63
N ASP A 98 34.18 9.72 -12.51
CA ASP A 98 33.20 9.23 -13.50
C ASP A 98 32.06 10.24 -13.68
N THR A 99 31.51 10.75 -12.58
CA THR A 99 30.44 11.77 -12.60
C THR A 99 30.89 13.10 -13.21
N ARG A 100 32.17 13.48 -13.01
CA ARG A 100 32.77 14.68 -13.63
C ARG A 100 33.05 14.49 -15.11
N SER A 101 33.48 13.30 -15.52
CA SER A 101 33.82 13.00 -16.91
C SER A 101 32.58 12.73 -17.77
N LYS A 102 31.52 12.21 -17.17
CA LYS A 102 30.21 12.00 -17.81
C LYS A 102 29.14 12.51 -16.86
N ALA A 103 28.42 13.54 -17.28
CA ALA A 103 27.21 13.95 -16.58
C ALA A 103 26.31 12.70 -16.45
N PRO A 104 25.84 12.35 -15.24
CA PRO A 104 24.89 11.26 -15.09
C PRO A 104 23.70 11.56 -15.98
N GLU A 105 23.17 10.54 -16.66
CA GLU A 105 21.90 10.68 -17.36
C GLU A 105 20.91 11.28 -16.37
N PRO A 106 20.25 12.41 -16.71
CA PRO A 106 19.34 13.05 -15.79
C PRO A 106 18.34 12.01 -15.33
N VAL A 107 18.25 11.79 -14.01
CA VAL A 107 17.29 10.87 -13.40
C VAL A 107 15.94 11.28 -13.95
N LYS A 108 15.41 10.48 -14.87
CA LYS A 108 14.07 10.66 -15.42
C LYS A 108 13.12 10.20 -14.34
N VAL A 109 12.92 11.07 -13.34
CA VAL A 109 11.74 10.98 -12.50
C VAL A 109 10.57 10.90 -13.46
N ALA A 110 9.70 9.90 -13.27
CA ALA A 110 8.49 9.81 -14.08
C ALA A 110 7.84 11.19 -14.03
N LYS A 111 7.81 11.89 -15.18
CA LYS A 111 7.17 13.20 -15.21
C LYS A 111 5.75 12.96 -14.74
N PRO A 112 5.20 13.82 -13.85
CA PRO A 112 3.78 13.74 -13.56
C PRO A 112 3.07 13.66 -14.92
N PRO A 113 2.13 12.72 -15.09
CA PRO A 113 1.46 12.54 -16.37
C PRO A 113 0.98 13.93 -16.79
N LYS A 114 1.37 14.34 -18.01
CA LYS A 114 0.90 15.62 -18.54
C LYS A 114 -0.61 15.65 -18.33
N PRO A 115 -1.20 16.77 -17.87
CA PRO A 115 -2.64 16.89 -17.77
C PRO A 115 -3.19 16.46 -19.12
N ALA A 116 -3.78 15.26 -19.15
CA ALA A 116 -4.52 14.84 -20.30
C ALA A 116 -5.68 15.82 -20.26
N GLY A 117 -5.73 16.76 -21.21
CA GLY A 117 -6.80 17.75 -21.26
C GLY A 117 -8.16 17.06 -21.42
N VAL A 118 -9.00 17.55 -22.31
CA VAL A 118 -10.17 16.75 -22.68
C VAL A 118 -9.67 15.48 -23.38
N ARG A 119 -9.75 14.33 -22.69
CA ARG A 119 -9.42 13.04 -23.31
C ARG A 119 -10.43 12.75 -24.41
N PRO A 120 -10.01 12.10 -25.50
CA PRO A 120 -10.95 11.64 -26.51
C PRO A 120 -11.98 10.71 -25.86
N ARG A 121 -13.21 10.74 -26.36
CA ARG A 121 -14.26 9.82 -25.93
C ARG A 121 -13.78 8.39 -26.14
N VAL A 122 -13.75 7.61 -25.07
CA VAL A 122 -13.46 6.18 -25.12
C VAL A 122 -14.80 5.44 -25.25
N ALA A 123 -14.85 4.43 -26.11
CA ALA A 123 -16.00 3.55 -26.19
C ALA A 123 -15.99 2.61 -24.97
N THR A 124 -16.78 2.95 -23.96
CA THR A 124 -16.93 2.18 -22.70
C THR A 124 -18.22 1.36 -22.67
N GLY A 125 -18.87 1.19 -23.83
CA GLY A 125 -20.10 0.41 -23.94
C GLY A 125 -19.81 -1.07 -23.82
N VAL A 126 -20.70 -1.79 -23.13
CA VAL A 126 -20.63 -3.24 -22.92
C VAL A 126 -21.81 -3.88 -23.62
N ALA A 127 -21.63 -5.08 -24.16
CA ALA A 127 -22.71 -5.85 -24.79
C ALA A 127 -23.84 -6.10 -23.79
N ARG A 128 -25.10 -5.99 -24.25
CA ARG A 128 -26.27 -6.08 -23.39
C ARG A 128 -26.32 -7.42 -22.66
N GLU A 129 -25.93 -8.49 -23.34
CA GLU A 129 -25.92 -9.86 -22.83
C GLU A 129 -24.95 -10.04 -21.65
N VAL A 130 -23.83 -9.30 -21.65
CA VAL A 130 -22.88 -9.29 -20.52
C VAL A 130 -23.49 -8.57 -19.34
N LEU A 131 -24.17 -7.43 -19.57
CA LEU A 131 -24.86 -6.69 -18.52
C LEU A 131 -26.00 -7.50 -17.90
N ASP A 132 -26.81 -8.18 -18.73
CA ASP A 132 -27.89 -9.05 -18.27
C ASP A 132 -27.33 -10.19 -17.41
N GLY A 133 -26.27 -10.87 -17.89
CA GLY A 133 -25.63 -11.94 -17.13
C GLY A 133 -25.04 -11.49 -15.78
N ILE A 134 -24.49 -10.28 -15.71
CA ILE A 134 -24.04 -9.70 -14.43
C ILE A 134 -25.25 -9.42 -13.53
N PHE A 135 -26.29 -8.75 -14.05
CA PHE A 135 -27.47 -8.38 -13.27
C PHE A 135 -28.18 -9.60 -12.68
N ASP A 136 -28.39 -10.64 -13.50
CA ASP A 136 -29.01 -11.89 -13.09
C ASP A 136 -28.21 -12.53 -11.95
N HIS A 137 -26.87 -12.51 -12.05
CA HIS A 137 -25.98 -13.05 -11.01
C HIS A 137 -25.99 -12.23 -9.72
N LEU A 138 -26.14 -10.90 -9.79
CA LEU A 138 -26.33 -10.05 -8.60
C LEU A 138 -27.61 -10.44 -7.83
N SER A 139 -28.61 -11.00 -8.51
CA SER A 139 -29.91 -11.38 -7.96
C SER A 139 -30.06 -12.88 -7.67
N ALA A 140 -29.09 -13.70 -8.11
CA ALA A 140 -29.09 -15.15 -7.96
C ALA A 140 -28.34 -15.58 -6.68
N TYR A 141 -29.04 -15.56 -5.55
CA TYR A 141 -28.46 -15.99 -4.28
C TYR A 141 -28.04 -17.47 -4.31
N PRO A 142 -26.95 -17.85 -3.61
CA PRO A 142 -26.64 -19.24 -3.33
C PRO A 142 -27.84 -19.96 -2.70
N ALA A 143 -27.99 -21.27 -2.96
CA ALA A 143 -29.16 -22.04 -2.53
C ALA A 143 -29.37 -22.07 -0.99
N ASP A 144 -28.28 -21.90 -0.25
CA ASP A 144 -28.21 -21.86 1.21
C ASP A 144 -28.12 -20.44 1.79
N PHE A 145 -28.27 -19.40 0.96
CA PHE A 145 -28.16 -18.00 1.38
C PHE A 145 -29.53 -17.40 1.72
N THR A 146 -29.68 -16.92 2.96
CA THR A 146 -30.88 -16.24 3.45
C THR A 146 -30.71 -14.73 3.36
N VAL A 147 -31.31 -14.11 2.35
CA VAL A 147 -31.31 -12.64 2.21
C VAL A 147 -32.19 -11.97 3.27
N HIS A 148 -31.74 -10.85 3.82
CA HIS A 148 -32.54 -10.06 4.76
C HIS A 148 -33.88 -9.62 4.13
N PRO A 149 -35.04 -9.81 4.79
CA PRO A 149 -36.37 -9.59 4.16
C PRO A 149 -36.59 -8.18 3.58
N LYS A 150 -36.05 -7.14 4.21
CA LYS A 150 -36.13 -5.77 3.67
C LYS A 150 -35.30 -5.56 2.40
N LEU A 151 -34.16 -6.23 2.28
CA LEU A 151 -33.30 -6.16 1.10
C LEU A 151 -33.91 -6.94 -0.06
N ALA A 152 -34.52 -8.09 0.21
CA ALA A 152 -35.25 -8.86 -0.81
C ALA A 152 -36.26 -7.97 -1.56
N ARG A 153 -37.05 -7.18 -0.81
CA ARG A 153 -38.03 -6.25 -1.39
C ARG A 153 -37.39 -5.13 -2.22
N GLN A 154 -36.23 -4.62 -1.80
CA GLN A 154 -35.47 -3.62 -2.56
C GLN A 154 -34.94 -4.20 -3.87
N PHE A 155 -34.40 -5.42 -3.82
CA PHE A 155 -33.84 -6.11 -4.98
C PHE A 155 -34.92 -6.57 -5.98
N GLU A 156 -36.10 -6.98 -5.51
CA GLU A 156 -37.26 -7.17 -6.37
C GLU A 156 -37.64 -5.89 -7.14
N GLY A 157 -37.55 -4.73 -6.48
CA GLY A 157 -37.75 -3.44 -7.13
C GLY A 157 -36.73 -3.16 -8.23
N ARG A 158 -35.44 -3.45 -7.97
CA ARG A 158 -34.36 -3.35 -8.98
C ARG A 158 -34.61 -4.28 -10.16
N ALA A 159 -35.02 -5.52 -9.90
CA ALA A 159 -35.30 -6.50 -10.94
C ALA A 159 -36.42 -6.04 -11.88
N LYS A 160 -37.51 -5.48 -11.34
CA LYS A 160 -38.60 -4.92 -12.16
C LYS A 160 -38.12 -3.74 -12.99
N MET A 161 -37.38 -2.82 -12.40
CA MET A 161 -36.83 -1.65 -13.12
C MET A 161 -35.93 -2.10 -14.27
N TYR A 162 -35.06 -3.09 -14.03
CA TYR A 162 -34.14 -3.61 -15.03
C TYR A 162 -34.84 -4.36 -16.17
N HIS A 163 -35.66 -5.36 -15.84
CA HIS A 163 -36.25 -6.25 -16.84
C HIS A 163 -37.48 -5.67 -17.53
N GLU A 164 -38.32 -4.92 -16.82
CA GLU A 164 -39.59 -4.41 -17.36
C GLU A 164 -39.44 -3.02 -17.97
N GLN A 165 -38.63 -2.16 -17.36
CA GLN A 165 -38.51 -0.74 -17.76
C GLN A 165 -37.21 -0.47 -18.55
N GLY A 166 -36.21 -1.36 -18.46
CA GLY A 166 -34.91 -1.15 -19.07
C GLY A 166 -34.10 -0.03 -18.41
N GLU A 167 -34.42 0.31 -17.16
CA GLU A 167 -33.79 1.37 -16.39
C GLU A 167 -32.92 0.78 -15.26
N VAL A 168 -31.96 1.57 -14.78
CA VAL A 168 -31.11 1.21 -13.63
C VAL A 168 -30.93 2.40 -12.72
N GLU A 169 -30.93 2.16 -11.41
CA GLU A 169 -30.48 3.15 -10.43
C GLU A 169 -28.94 3.17 -10.31
N TRP A 170 -28.42 4.18 -9.63
CA TRP A 170 -26.97 4.45 -9.54
C TRP A 170 -26.15 3.25 -9.06
N ALA A 171 -26.57 2.61 -7.97
CA ALA A 171 -25.85 1.45 -7.41
C ALA A 171 -25.88 0.23 -8.33
N THR A 172 -26.96 0.04 -9.08
CA THR A 172 -27.04 -1.06 -10.06
C THR A 172 -26.10 -0.79 -11.23
N ALA A 173 -26.12 0.44 -11.77
CA ALA A 173 -25.19 0.85 -12.83
C ALA A 173 -23.72 0.74 -12.40
N GLU A 174 -23.42 1.10 -11.16
CA GLU A 174 -22.10 0.97 -10.55
C GLU A 174 -21.63 -0.50 -10.50
N LEU A 175 -22.45 -1.41 -9.97
CA LEU A 175 -22.09 -2.84 -9.91
C LEU A 175 -21.99 -3.49 -11.29
N LEU A 176 -22.81 -3.05 -12.26
CA LEU A 176 -22.69 -3.48 -13.65
C LEU A 176 -21.35 -3.06 -14.27
N ALA A 177 -20.90 -1.83 -14.00
CA ALA A 177 -19.59 -1.34 -14.46
C ALA A 177 -18.42 -2.08 -13.80
N TYR A 178 -18.50 -2.35 -12.49
CA TYR A 178 -17.48 -3.17 -11.82
C TYR A 178 -17.47 -4.61 -12.33
N GLY A 179 -18.65 -5.20 -12.50
CA GLY A 179 -18.80 -6.56 -13.03
C GLY A 179 -18.25 -6.69 -14.45
N SER A 180 -18.50 -5.72 -15.33
CA SER A 180 -18.01 -5.77 -16.71
C SER A 180 -16.47 -5.72 -16.75
N LEU A 181 -15.84 -4.85 -15.96
CA LEU A 181 -14.38 -4.80 -15.82
C LEU A 181 -13.81 -6.14 -15.32
N VAL A 182 -14.45 -6.75 -14.34
CA VAL A 182 -14.05 -8.04 -13.77
C VAL A 182 -14.18 -9.17 -14.79
N VAL A 183 -15.22 -9.15 -15.63
CA VAL A 183 -15.40 -10.09 -16.76
C VAL A 183 -14.36 -9.88 -17.85
N GLU A 184 -13.96 -8.63 -18.11
CA GLU A 184 -12.91 -8.26 -19.06
C GLU A 184 -11.48 -8.52 -18.54
N GLY A 185 -11.32 -8.90 -17.27
CA GLY A 185 -10.02 -9.20 -16.67
C GLY A 185 -9.32 -8.01 -16.01
N THR A 186 -10.02 -6.90 -15.81
CA THR A 186 -9.56 -5.74 -15.04
C THR A 186 -9.92 -5.93 -13.57
N PRO A 187 -8.96 -6.04 -12.63
CA PRO A 187 -9.26 -6.12 -11.22
C PRO A 187 -9.91 -4.83 -10.73
N VAL A 188 -10.85 -4.94 -9.80
CA VAL A 188 -11.51 -3.78 -9.20
C VAL A 188 -11.34 -3.86 -7.68
N ARG A 189 -10.86 -2.79 -7.07
CA ARG A 189 -10.68 -2.64 -5.63
C ARG A 189 -11.46 -1.42 -5.14
N LEU A 190 -12.38 -1.63 -4.21
CA LEU A 190 -13.14 -0.60 -3.52
C LEU A 190 -12.89 -0.73 -2.01
N ALA A 191 -12.37 0.33 -1.39
CA ALA A 191 -12.16 0.39 0.05
C ALA A 191 -12.67 1.71 0.62
N GLY A 192 -13.22 1.66 1.83
CA GLY A 192 -13.75 2.82 2.52
C GLY A 192 -14.60 2.39 3.70
N GLU A 193 -15.01 3.34 4.53
CA GLU A 193 -15.85 3.03 5.69
C GLU A 193 -17.25 2.62 5.22
N ASP A 194 -17.67 1.41 5.61
CA ASP A 194 -18.95 0.81 5.22
C ASP A 194 -19.18 0.68 3.70
N SER A 195 -18.14 0.75 2.87
CA SER A 195 -18.27 0.73 1.41
C SER A 195 -18.91 -0.53 0.84
N ARG A 196 -18.87 -1.68 1.54
CA ARG A 196 -19.57 -2.90 1.11
C ARG A 196 -21.07 -2.71 1.01
N ARG A 197 -21.68 -2.18 2.08
CA ARG A 197 -23.11 -1.84 2.11
C ARG A 197 -23.37 -0.53 1.38
N GLY A 198 -22.43 0.39 1.47
CA GLY A 198 -22.57 1.80 1.18
C GLY A 198 -23.17 2.55 2.38
N THR A 199 -22.64 3.74 2.66
CA THR A 199 -23.12 4.63 3.73
C THR A 199 -24.64 4.78 3.70
N PHE A 200 -25.19 4.98 2.51
CA PHE A 200 -26.63 5.22 2.27
C PHE A 200 -27.45 3.93 2.09
N SER A 201 -26.88 2.76 2.42
CA SER A 201 -27.51 1.44 2.22
C SER A 201 -27.98 1.22 0.78
N GLN A 202 -27.17 1.67 -0.18
CA GLN A 202 -27.49 1.65 -1.60
C GLN A 202 -26.74 0.57 -2.35
N ARG A 203 -25.51 0.20 -1.96
CA ARG A 203 -24.63 -0.61 -2.82
C ARG A 203 -24.89 -2.10 -2.67
N HIS A 204 -24.72 -2.61 -1.45
CA HIS A 204 -24.81 -4.05 -1.16
C HIS A 204 -23.91 -4.92 -2.06
N ALA A 205 -22.68 -4.48 -2.28
CA ALA A 205 -21.63 -5.21 -3.02
C ALA A 205 -21.19 -6.49 -2.30
N ALA A 206 -21.37 -6.54 -0.97
CA ALA A 206 -21.31 -7.74 -0.17
C ALA A 206 -22.62 -7.89 0.61
N LEU A 207 -23.15 -9.11 0.64
CA LEU A 207 -24.36 -9.47 1.35
C LEU A 207 -24.01 -10.39 2.52
N THR A 208 -24.57 -10.09 3.69
CA THR A 208 -24.44 -10.93 4.88
C THR A 208 -25.70 -11.79 5.00
N ASP A 209 -25.51 -13.10 5.13
CA ASP A 209 -26.60 -14.04 5.38
C ASP A 209 -27.31 -13.69 6.69
N TYR A 210 -28.65 -13.67 6.65
CA TYR A 210 -29.48 -13.24 7.77
C TYR A 210 -29.46 -14.21 8.97
N GLU A 211 -29.19 -15.50 8.73
CA GLU A 211 -29.26 -16.55 9.74
C GLU A 211 -27.88 -16.90 10.32
N ASN A 212 -26.82 -16.79 9.52
CA ASN A 212 -25.48 -17.28 9.90
C ASN A 212 -24.32 -16.30 9.69
N GLU A 213 -24.60 -15.07 9.24
CA GLU A 213 -23.62 -14.01 8.99
C GLU A 213 -22.53 -14.32 7.94
N HIS A 214 -22.67 -15.41 7.20
CA HIS A 214 -21.76 -15.70 6.09
C HIS A 214 -21.85 -14.61 5.03
N VAL A 215 -20.69 -14.10 4.60
CA VAL A 215 -20.62 -13.02 3.62
C VAL A 215 -20.50 -13.59 2.22
N TRP A 216 -21.41 -13.19 1.34
CA TRP A 216 -21.36 -13.47 -0.09
C TRP A 216 -21.08 -12.18 -0.88
N ILE A 217 -20.12 -12.24 -1.80
CA ILE A 217 -19.77 -11.15 -2.71
C ILE A 217 -20.13 -11.60 -4.13
N PRO A 218 -21.27 -11.16 -4.70
CA PRO A 218 -21.78 -11.69 -5.96
C PRO A 218 -20.76 -11.63 -7.10
N LEU A 219 -20.12 -10.47 -7.31
CA LEU A 219 -19.15 -10.27 -8.39
C LEU A 219 -17.92 -11.19 -8.30
N ASN A 220 -17.57 -11.69 -7.11
CA ASN A 220 -16.48 -12.66 -6.95
C ASN A 220 -16.87 -14.09 -7.34
N THR A 221 -18.15 -14.35 -7.54
CA THR A 221 -18.71 -15.67 -7.89
C THR A 221 -19.29 -15.69 -9.30
N LEU A 222 -19.12 -14.62 -10.08
CA LEU A 222 -19.52 -14.54 -11.48
C LEU A 222 -18.83 -15.67 -12.29
N PRO A 223 -19.57 -16.50 -13.04
CA PRO A 223 -18.98 -17.61 -13.79
C PRO A 223 -17.96 -17.18 -14.86
N SER A 224 -18.16 -16.01 -15.47
CA SER A 224 -17.33 -15.47 -16.54
C SER A 224 -16.22 -14.52 -16.06
N LYS A 225 -16.00 -14.39 -14.75
CA LYS A 225 -14.98 -13.47 -14.23
C LYS A 225 -13.57 -13.88 -14.68
N GLN A 226 -12.77 -12.89 -15.06
CA GLN A 226 -11.36 -13.07 -15.39
C GLN A 226 -10.43 -12.35 -14.38
N ALA A 227 -10.99 -11.51 -13.51
CA ALA A 227 -10.28 -10.85 -12.42
C ALA A 227 -11.03 -10.94 -11.10
N ASN A 228 -10.47 -10.33 -10.06
CA ASN A 228 -11.09 -10.28 -8.72
C ASN A 228 -11.76 -8.92 -8.48
N PHE A 229 -12.87 -8.96 -7.74
CA PHE A 229 -13.50 -7.79 -7.15
C PHE A 229 -13.20 -7.77 -5.65
N TRP A 230 -12.38 -6.83 -5.22
CA TRP A 230 -12.07 -6.65 -3.83
C TRP A 230 -12.87 -5.50 -3.25
N VAL A 231 -13.75 -5.80 -2.30
CA VAL A 231 -14.52 -4.79 -1.57
C VAL A 231 -14.25 -4.92 -0.07
N TYR A 232 -13.82 -3.84 0.56
CA TYR A 232 -13.43 -3.80 1.96
C TYR A 232 -14.11 -2.66 2.69
N ASP A 233 -14.54 -2.93 3.91
CA ASP A 233 -14.80 -1.89 4.89
C ASP A 233 -13.46 -1.56 5.55
N SER A 234 -12.99 -0.32 5.42
CA SER A 234 -11.75 0.11 6.04
C SER A 234 -11.92 0.30 7.56
N LEU A 235 -10.79 0.46 8.26
CA LEU A 235 -10.81 1.05 9.60
C LEU A 235 -11.32 2.50 9.51
N LEU A 236 -11.69 3.05 10.66
CA LEU A 236 -12.09 4.45 10.80
C LEU A 236 -10.86 5.38 10.68
N SER A 237 -10.36 5.56 9.46
CA SER A 237 -9.13 6.28 9.16
C SER A 237 -9.07 6.65 7.69
N GLU A 238 -9.00 7.94 7.41
CA GLU A 238 -8.87 8.47 6.05
C GLU A 238 -7.41 8.51 5.62
N TYR A 239 -6.54 9.13 6.41
CA TYR A 239 -5.14 9.36 6.03
C TYR A 239 -4.38 8.08 5.68
N ALA A 240 -4.43 7.07 6.57
CA ALA A 240 -3.71 5.82 6.36
C ALA A 240 -4.39 4.95 5.28
N ALA A 241 -5.72 4.91 5.23
CA ALA A 241 -6.45 4.12 4.22
C ALA A 241 -6.24 4.69 2.81
N LEU A 242 -6.39 6.00 2.63
CA LEU A 242 -6.15 6.65 1.34
C LEU A 242 -4.68 6.54 0.93
N GLY A 243 -3.74 6.67 1.87
CA GLY A 243 -2.32 6.42 1.61
C GLY A 243 -2.04 4.99 1.15
N PHE A 244 -2.71 4.00 1.75
CA PHE A 244 -2.63 2.60 1.33
C PHE A 244 -3.17 2.41 -0.10
N GLU A 245 -4.38 2.93 -0.39
CA GLU A 245 -4.99 2.81 -1.71
C GLU A 245 -4.19 3.55 -2.79
N TYR A 246 -3.56 4.68 -2.45
CA TYR A 246 -2.63 5.37 -3.33
C TYR A 246 -1.43 4.48 -3.69
N GLY A 247 -0.79 3.85 -2.69
CA GLY A 247 0.29 2.89 -2.92
C GLY A 247 -0.14 1.71 -3.79
N TYR A 248 -1.32 1.14 -3.53
CA TYR A 248 -1.88 0.06 -4.34
C TYR A 248 -2.12 0.49 -5.79
N SER A 249 -2.66 1.68 -6.02
CA SER A 249 -2.91 2.23 -7.36
C SER A 249 -1.63 2.43 -8.17
N HIS A 250 -0.50 2.69 -7.50
CA HIS A 250 0.79 2.86 -8.15
C HIS A 250 1.42 1.52 -8.54
N GLU A 251 1.31 0.51 -7.66
CA GLU A 251 1.90 -0.82 -7.89
C GLU A 251 1.07 -1.65 -8.89
N ASN A 252 -0.26 -1.60 -8.78
CA ASN A 252 -1.16 -2.33 -9.68
C ASN A 252 -1.85 -1.39 -10.67
N ALA A 253 -1.11 -0.94 -11.68
CA ALA A 253 -1.60 -0.03 -12.72
C ALA A 253 -2.72 -0.60 -13.61
N GLN A 254 -3.01 -1.91 -13.51
CA GLN A 254 -4.10 -2.56 -14.24
C GLN A 254 -5.40 -2.62 -13.44
N ALA A 255 -5.38 -2.33 -12.15
CA ALA A 255 -6.58 -2.34 -11.33
C ALA A 255 -7.32 -0.99 -11.37
N LEU A 256 -8.64 -1.04 -11.38
CA LEU A 256 -9.45 0.10 -10.96
C LEU A 256 -9.44 0.14 -9.43
N VAL A 257 -8.79 1.17 -8.87
CA VAL A 257 -8.71 1.38 -7.42
C VAL A 257 -9.58 2.56 -7.02
N LEU A 258 -10.51 2.33 -6.10
CA LEU A 258 -11.45 3.30 -5.56
C LEU A 258 -11.29 3.38 -4.05
N TRP A 259 -11.18 4.61 -3.54
CA TRP A 259 -11.35 4.92 -2.13
C TRP A 259 -12.61 5.76 -1.96
N GLU A 260 -13.48 5.39 -1.01
CA GLU A 260 -14.73 6.09 -0.73
C GLU A 260 -14.73 6.63 0.70
N ALA A 261 -14.80 7.95 0.83
CA ALA A 261 -15.08 8.60 2.11
C ALA A 261 -16.55 8.36 2.50
N GLN A 262 -16.84 8.22 3.79
CA GLN A 262 -18.22 8.06 4.26
C GLN A 262 -19.10 9.26 3.84
N PHE A 263 -18.56 10.46 3.99
CA PHE A 263 -19.03 11.73 3.42
C PHE A 263 -17.84 12.49 2.86
N GLY A 264 -18.04 13.25 1.77
CA GLY A 264 -16.95 13.97 1.10
C GLY A 264 -16.20 14.96 1.99
N ASP A 265 -16.86 15.47 3.03
CA ASP A 265 -16.32 16.41 4.02
C ASP A 265 -15.12 15.83 4.81
N PHE A 266 -15.02 14.50 4.95
CA PHE A 266 -14.00 13.84 5.77
C PHE A 266 -12.67 13.58 5.04
N VAL A 267 -12.58 13.89 3.76
CA VAL A 267 -11.34 13.70 2.96
C VAL A 267 -10.15 14.54 3.46
N ASN A 268 -10.39 15.50 4.35
CA ASN A 268 -9.37 16.39 4.91
C ASN A 268 -8.62 15.82 6.14
N GLY A 269 -8.92 14.57 6.52
CA GLY A 269 -8.26 13.84 7.61
C GLY A 269 -6.80 13.45 7.36
#